data_AF-A0A3L6JIB3-F1
#
_entry.id   AF-A0A3L6JIB3-F1
#
_cell.length_a   1.000
_cell.length_b   1.000
_cell.length_c   1.000
_cell.angle_alpha   90.00
_cell.angle_beta   90.00
_cell.angle_gamma   90.00
#
_symmetry.space_group_name_H-M   'P 1'
#
loop_
_entity.id
_entity.type
_entity.pdbx_description
1 polymer ?
#
loop_
_entity_poly.entity_id
_entity_poly.type
_entity_poly.pdbx_seq_one_letter_code
_entity_poly.pdbx_strand_id
1 'polypeptide(L)' 'RYGESVMGTVEAGNTFTLELYVTTKGYGQVSLEEDVLVTKSGCEFLSNPQKRLICIG' A
#
# COMPACT_ATOMS: atom_id res chain seq x y z
N ARG A 1 19.66 -7.72 -3.16
CA ARG A 1 18.26 -7.49 -2.74
C ARG A 1 18.17 -6.03 -2.32
N TYR A 2 17.45 -5.20 -3.08
CA TYR A 2 17.19 -3.74 -2.98
C TYR A 2 18.34 -2.76 -2.61
N GLY A 3 19.30 -3.13 -1.77
CA GLY A 3 20.44 -2.28 -1.44
C GLY A 3 19.97 -0.96 -0.86
N GLU A 4 20.55 0.13 -1.35
CA GLU A 4 20.17 1.49 -0.95
C GLU A 4 18.93 2.01 -1.70
N SER A 5 18.32 1.23 -2.61
CA SER A 5 17.18 1.71 -3.41
C SER A 5 15.97 2.10 -2.57
N VAL A 6 15.82 1.53 -1.37
CA VAL A 6 14.77 1.90 -0.40
C VAL A 6 14.94 3.30 0.17
N MET A 7 16.15 3.86 0.10
CA MET A 7 16.48 5.23 0.50
C MET A 7 16.40 6.20 -0.69
N GLY A 8 16.05 5.71 -1.88
CA GLY A 8 15.91 6.51 -3.08
C GLY A 8 14.76 7.51 -2.99
N THR A 9 14.81 8.52 -3.87
CA THR A 9 13.71 9.47 -3.98
C THR A 9 12.54 8.82 -4.72
N VAL A 10 11.33 9.07 -4.24
CA VAL A 10 10.10 8.67 -4.93
C VAL A 10 9.89 9.59 -6.13
N GLU A 11 9.83 9.01 -7.34
CA GLU A 11 9.77 9.75 -8.60
C GLU A 11 8.48 9.45 -9.37
N ALA A 12 8.00 10.43 -10.15
CA ALA A 12 6.84 10.23 -11.02
C ALA A 12 7.09 9.08 -12.01
N GLY A 13 6.10 8.21 -12.16
CA GLY A 13 6.19 6.97 -12.94
C GLY A 13 6.61 5.74 -12.13
N ASN A 14 7.06 5.90 -10.89
CA ASN A 14 7.24 4.75 -10.00
C ASN A 14 5.89 4.12 -9.65
N THR A 15 5.86 2.81 -9.49
CA THR A 15 4.72 2.06 -8.98
C THR A 15 5.14 1.35 -7.70
N PHE A 16 4.33 1.50 -6.66
CA PHE A 16 4.58 0.90 -5.35
C PHE A 16 3.27 0.39 -4.75
N THR A 17 3.42 -0.51 -3.80
CA THR A 17 2.34 -0.99 -2.97
C THR A 17 2.32 -0.22 -1.64
N LEU A 18 1.13 0.22 -1.22
CA LEU A 18 0.85 0.69 0.13
C LEU A 18 0.22 -0.47 0.92
N GLU A 19 1.03 -1.18 1.72
CA GLU A 19 0.66 -2.43 2.41
C GLU A 19 0.63 -2.28 3.94
N LEU A 20 -0.26 -1.43 4.45
CA LEU A 20 -0.37 -1.19 5.89
C LEU A 20 -1.05 -2.36 6.59
N TYR A 21 -0.53 -2.74 7.77
CA TYR A 21 -1.13 -3.78 8.59
C TYR A 21 -1.13 -3.42 10.08
N VAL A 22 -2.07 -4.00 10.82
CA VAL A 22 -2.14 -3.93 12.28
C VAL A 22 -2.31 -5.33 12.83
N THR A 23 -1.35 -5.77 13.64
CA THR A 23 -1.37 -7.07 14.31
C THR A 23 -1.80 -6.89 15.76
N THR A 24 -2.76 -7.70 16.21
CA THR A 24 -3.20 -7.76 17.61
C THR A 24 -2.58 -8.96 18.31
N LYS A 25 -2.26 -8.82 19.60
CA LYS A 25 -1.73 -9.94 20.38
C LYS A 25 -2.84 -10.96 20.64
N GLY A 26 -2.79 -12.10 19.96
CA GLY A 26 -3.67 -13.24 20.18
C GLY A 26 -4.99 -13.25 19.40
N TYR A 27 -5.28 -12.22 18.58
CA TYR A 27 -6.55 -12.11 17.83
C TYR A 27 -6.37 -11.94 16.31
N GLY A 28 -5.13 -12.03 15.81
CA GLY A 28 -4.81 -11.99 14.39
C GLY A 28 -4.38 -10.62 13.87
N GLN A 29 -4.43 -10.46 12.55
CA GLN A 29 -3.94 -9.28 11.82
C GLN A 29 -4.99 -8.82 10.81
N VAL A 30 -5.09 -7.50 10.64
CA VAL A 30 -5.76 -6.87 9.50
C VAL A 30 -4.70 -6.19 8.65
N SER A 31 -4.72 -6.43 7.34
CA SER A 31 -3.91 -5.70 6.36
C SER A 31 -4.81 -5.09 5.29
N LEU A 32 -4.34 -3.99 4.71
CA LEU A 32 -4.92 -3.39 3.52
C LEU A 32 -3.78 -3.03 2.57
N GLU A 33 -3.89 -3.53 1.35
CA GLU A 33 -2.86 -3.42 0.32
C GLU A 33 -3.48 -2.76 -0.92
N GLU A 34 -2.84 -1.68 -1.39
CA GLU A 34 -3.28 -0.94 -2.58
C GLU A 34 -2.06 -0.56 -3.43
N ASP A 35 -2.16 -0.76 -4.74
CA ASP A 35 -1.12 -0.31 -5.67
C ASP A 35 -1.36 1.14 -6.11
N VAL A 36 -0.28 1.93 -6.11
CA VAL A 36 -0.31 3.34 -6.50
C VAL A 36 0.76 3.67 -7.55
N LEU A 37 0.37 4.49 -8.52
CA LEU A 37 1.27 5.15 -9.48
C LEU A 37 1.62 6.54 -8.96
N VAL A 38 2.91 6.84 -8.85
CA VAL A 38 3.38 8.18 -8.47
C VAL A 38 3.23 9.13 -9.65
N THR A 39 2.62 10.29 -9.41
CA THR A 39 2.46 11.37 -10.38
C THR A 39 3.29 12.60 -9.96
N LYS A 40 3.32 13.63 -10.82
CA LYS A 40 4.06 14.87 -10.50
C LYS A 40 3.48 15.64 -9.29
N SER A 41 2.24 15.36 -8.90
CA SER A 41 1.51 16.09 -7.86
C SER A 41 1.00 15.18 -6.72
N GLY A 42 1.41 13.90 -6.69
CA GLY A 42 0.94 12.94 -5.70
C GLY A 42 1.01 11.51 -6.20
N CYS A 43 -0.06 10.74 -6.01
CA CYS A 43 -0.22 9.41 -6.57
C CYS A 43 -1.66 9.14 -6.98
N GLU A 44 -1.84 8.16 -7.86
CA GLU A 44 -3.13 7.63 -8.29
C GLU A 44 -3.25 6.17 -7.87
N PHE A 45 -4.39 5.79 -7.29
CA PHE A 45 -4.68 4.40 -6.98
C PHE A 45 -4.98 3.64 -8.28
N LEU A 46 -4.34 2.49 -8.48
CA LEU A 46 -4.56 1.64 -9.65
C LEU A 46 -5.82 0.77 -9.53
N SER A 47 -6.47 0.78 -8.37
CA SER A 47 -7.74 0.13 -8.06
C SER A 47 -8.66 1.09 -7.29
N ASN A 48 -9.87 0.63 -6.97
CA ASN A 48 -10.81 1.32 -6.08
C ASN A 48 -10.55 0.90 -4.63
N PRO A 49 -10.04 1.78 -3.76
CA PRO A 49 -9.63 1.37 -2.43
C PRO A 49 -10.78 0.85 -1.57
N GLN A 50 -10.54 -0.22 -0.81
CA GLN A 50 -11.56 -0.77 0.08
C GLN A 50 -11.78 0.16 1.28
N LYS A 51 -13.01 0.68 1.44
CA LYS A 51 -13.37 1.63 2.52
C LYS A 51 -14.13 1.01 3.68
N ARG A 52 -14.54 -0.26 3.57
CA ARG A 52 -15.33 -0.96 4.60
C ARG A 52 -14.87 -2.41 4.70
N LEU A 53 -14.97 -2.97 5.90
CA LEU A 53 -14.76 -4.40 6.11
C LEU A 53 -15.88 -5.18 5.42
N ILE A 54 -15.51 -6.18 4.63
CA ILE A 54 -16.44 -7.10 3.98
C ILE A 54 -16.44 -8.40 4.79
N CYS A 55 -17.59 -8.77 5.32
CA CYS A 55 -17.79 -10.06 5.98
C CYS A 55 -18.50 -11.00 5.00
N ILE A 56 -17.92 -12.17 4.76
CA ILE A 56 -18.57 -13.27 4.03
C ILE A 56 -19.25 -14.18 5.06
N GLY A 57 -20.52 -14.49 4.83
CA GLY A 57 -21.33 -15.38 5.66
C GLY A 57 -21.33 -16.82 5.17
#